data_AF-A0A382Q807-F1
#
_entry.id   AF-A0A382Q807-F1
#
_cell.length_a   1.000
_cell.length_b   1.000
_cell.length_c   1.000
_cell.angle_alpha   90.00
_cell.angle_beta   90.00
_cell.angle_gamma   90.00
#
_symmetry.space_group_name_H-M   'P 1'
#
loop_
_entity.id
_entity.type
_entity.pdbx_description
1 polymer ?
#
loop_
_entity_poly.entity_id
_entity_poly.type
_entity_poly.pdbx_seq_one_letter_code
_entity_poly.pdbx_strand_id
1 'polypeptide(L)'
;SAARQDAESVAKIIVAVDPENSTSLGEVVLEAARKDASSMGVVVASAARDDPRAAGKIVSLVIDKDAKTAAEIIIVGAKEDSGALGAVLADCAITDSRKTGAAVAIAAANAPELAGAAISSSLKIDPGSVSDVLLRSSALDPDATTKALVSGTFLDPVALALLGEQISSDAWMPEVVPKAGGDILAGPEWKASLPSDDSVPISGILTRFNQAPEDAGIEISRLEPDVRDSREGRTVHSYVKLNPADFDNDDVMVARVAFSVEKSWLEGSGLHRWSVEFSRFNESIGSWQPVTAKYLNEDETHIHYSVPVSGFSEWSISGSPSVKPPVPVSDVVFA
;
A
#
# COMPACT_ATOMS: atom_id res chain seq x y z
N SER A 1 -12.22 -31.92 -18.77
CA SER A 1 -11.57 -33.15 -18.26
C SER A 1 -12.42 -33.70 -17.13
N ALA A 2 -12.28 -34.98 -16.78
CA ALA A 2 -13.01 -35.59 -15.66
C ALA A 2 -12.89 -34.75 -14.37
N ALA A 3 -11.68 -34.25 -14.06
CA ALA A 3 -11.43 -33.38 -12.91
C ALA A 3 -12.26 -32.07 -12.90
N ARG A 4 -12.58 -31.48 -14.06
CA ARG A 4 -13.48 -30.29 -14.11
C ARG A 4 -14.93 -30.66 -13.85
N GLN A 5 -15.38 -31.80 -14.35
CA GLN A 5 -16.74 -32.29 -14.13
C GLN A 5 -16.97 -32.70 -12.66
N ASP A 6 -15.93 -33.26 -12.04
CA ASP A 6 -15.92 -33.55 -10.61
C ASP A 6 -15.97 -32.24 -9.79
N ALA A 7 -15.20 -31.21 -10.19
CA ALA A 7 -15.21 -29.92 -9.52
C ALA A 7 -16.58 -29.21 -9.59
N GLU A 8 -17.24 -29.22 -10.77
CA GLU A 8 -18.60 -28.69 -10.93
C GLU A 8 -19.63 -29.42 -10.06
N SER A 9 -19.47 -30.73 -9.89
CA SER A 9 -20.38 -31.54 -9.07
C SER A 9 -20.24 -31.20 -7.59
N VAL A 10 -19.00 -31.00 -7.12
CA VAL A 10 -18.74 -30.57 -5.73
C VAL A 10 -19.17 -29.11 -5.53
N ALA A 11 -18.97 -28.23 -6.52
CA ALA A 11 -19.43 -26.85 -6.47
C ALA A 11 -20.94 -26.74 -6.25
N LYS A 12 -21.73 -27.58 -6.92
CA LYS A 12 -23.19 -27.65 -6.70
C LYS A 12 -23.57 -28.03 -5.27
N ILE A 13 -22.76 -28.87 -4.61
CA ILE A 13 -22.98 -29.21 -3.19
C ILE A 13 -22.72 -27.98 -2.31
N ILE A 14 -21.62 -27.25 -2.56
CA ILE A 14 -21.29 -26.01 -1.83
C ILE A 14 -22.44 -24.99 -1.96
N VAL A 15 -22.93 -24.78 -3.18
CA VAL A 15 -24.03 -23.83 -3.45
C VAL A 15 -25.36 -24.28 -2.83
N ALA A 16 -25.61 -25.59 -2.74
CA ALA A 16 -26.86 -26.12 -2.20
C ALA A 16 -26.95 -26.09 -0.67
N VAL A 17 -25.84 -25.86 0.04
CA VAL A 17 -25.81 -25.89 1.50
C VAL A 17 -26.20 -24.53 2.05
N ASP A 18 -27.14 -24.55 3.01
CA ASP A 18 -27.55 -23.35 3.73
C ASP A 18 -26.30 -22.72 4.38
N PRO A 19 -25.93 -21.50 3.95
CA PRO A 19 -24.70 -20.90 4.42
C PRO A 19 -24.73 -20.54 5.92
N GLU A 20 -25.89 -20.57 6.58
CA GLU A 20 -26.05 -20.37 8.03
C GLU A 20 -25.91 -21.66 8.87
N ASN A 21 -25.91 -22.84 8.24
CA ASN A 21 -25.83 -24.14 8.93
C ASN A 21 -24.67 -25.01 8.43
N SER A 22 -23.56 -24.35 8.10
CA SER A 22 -22.47 -24.88 7.27
C SER A 22 -21.28 -25.45 8.06
N THR A 23 -21.30 -25.47 9.40
CA THR A 23 -20.11 -25.82 10.20
C THR A 23 -19.54 -27.21 9.89
N SER A 24 -20.40 -28.24 9.82
CA SER A 24 -19.95 -29.61 9.53
C SER A 24 -19.46 -29.79 8.11
N LEU A 25 -20.08 -29.11 7.13
CA LEU A 25 -19.57 -29.11 5.76
C LEU A 25 -18.24 -28.33 5.67
N GLY A 26 -18.13 -27.22 6.39
CA GLY A 26 -16.93 -26.41 6.48
C GLY A 26 -15.73 -27.21 6.97
N GLU A 27 -15.91 -28.06 7.99
CA GLU A 27 -14.86 -28.97 8.46
C GLU A 27 -14.45 -30.00 7.41
N VAL A 28 -15.43 -30.58 6.69
CA VAL A 28 -15.14 -31.52 5.59
C VAL A 28 -14.40 -30.83 4.45
N VAL A 29 -14.82 -29.61 4.08
CA VAL A 29 -14.18 -28.83 3.03
C VAL A 29 -12.79 -28.38 3.43
N LEU A 30 -12.59 -27.99 4.70
CA LEU A 30 -11.27 -27.68 5.24
C LEU A 30 -10.33 -28.89 5.14
N GLU A 31 -10.78 -30.08 5.53
CA GLU A 31 -9.95 -31.28 5.45
C GLU A 31 -9.66 -31.67 4.00
N ALA A 32 -10.64 -31.55 3.10
CA ALA A 32 -10.43 -31.73 1.67
C ALA A 32 -9.42 -30.71 1.11
N ALA A 33 -9.51 -29.45 1.52
CA ALA A 33 -8.59 -28.39 1.13
C ALA A 33 -7.16 -28.64 1.63
N ARG A 34 -6.99 -29.14 2.86
CA ARG A 34 -5.67 -29.51 3.39
C ARG A 34 -5.03 -30.64 2.61
N LYS A 35 -5.85 -31.56 2.10
CA LYS A 35 -5.38 -32.68 1.29
C LYS A 35 -5.02 -32.25 -0.13
N ASP A 36 -5.82 -31.37 -0.73
CA ASP A 36 -5.61 -30.86 -2.09
C ASP A 36 -6.24 -29.47 -2.29
N ALA A 37 -5.49 -28.44 -1.88
CA ALA A 37 -5.91 -27.05 -2.00
C ALA A 37 -6.05 -26.61 -3.47
N SER A 38 -5.32 -27.24 -4.39
CA SER A 38 -5.39 -26.92 -5.82
C SER A 38 -6.73 -27.34 -6.40
N SER A 39 -7.14 -28.59 -6.16
CA SER A 39 -8.47 -29.04 -6.57
C SER A 39 -9.57 -28.22 -5.90
N MET A 40 -9.41 -27.87 -4.62
CA MET A 40 -10.38 -27.01 -3.94
C MET A 40 -10.43 -25.59 -4.53
N GLY A 41 -9.32 -25.01 -4.95
CA GLY A 41 -9.29 -23.72 -5.64
C GLY A 41 -10.15 -23.72 -6.92
N VAL A 42 -10.10 -24.79 -7.71
CA VAL A 42 -10.94 -24.96 -8.90
C VAL A 42 -12.41 -25.11 -8.53
N VAL A 43 -12.71 -25.89 -7.49
CA VAL A 43 -14.08 -26.06 -6.97
C VAL A 43 -14.66 -24.72 -6.51
N VAL A 44 -13.89 -23.94 -5.75
CA VAL A 44 -14.29 -22.62 -5.25
C VAL A 44 -14.53 -21.65 -6.42
N ALA A 45 -13.63 -21.59 -7.40
CA ALA A 45 -13.83 -20.75 -8.58
C ALA A 45 -15.09 -21.15 -9.36
N SER A 46 -15.35 -22.46 -9.48
CA SER A 46 -16.59 -22.94 -10.11
C SER A 46 -17.83 -22.57 -9.30
N ALA A 47 -17.82 -22.77 -7.98
CA ALA A 47 -18.95 -22.43 -7.11
C ALA A 47 -19.22 -20.93 -7.10
N ALA A 48 -18.16 -20.11 -7.14
CA ALA A 48 -18.25 -18.66 -7.16
C ALA A 48 -18.90 -18.09 -8.42
N ARG A 49 -18.88 -18.82 -9.55
CA ARG A 49 -19.60 -18.40 -10.77
C ARG A 49 -21.12 -18.46 -10.56
N ASP A 50 -21.59 -19.36 -9.70
CA ASP A 50 -23.01 -19.58 -9.43
C ASP A 50 -23.46 -18.81 -8.18
N ASP A 51 -22.72 -18.92 -7.08
CA ASP A 51 -22.99 -18.23 -5.81
C ASP A 51 -21.67 -17.85 -5.09
N PRO A 52 -21.17 -16.62 -5.32
CA PRO A 52 -19.99 -16.10 -4.63
C PRO A 52 -20.09 -16.09 -3.11
N ARG A 53 -21.28 -15.92 -2.53
CA ARG A 53 -21.46 -15.82 -1.07
C ARG A 53 -21.35 -17.18 -0.41
N ALA A 54 -21.92 -18.22 -1.02
CA ALA A 54 -21.75 -19.59 -0.54
C ALA A 54 -20.27 -19.99 -0.59
N ALA A 55 -19.59 -19.68 -1.69
CA ALA A 55 -18.14 -19.91 -1.81
C ALA A 55 -17.32 -19.07 -0.81
N GLY A 56 -17.68 -17.79 -0.62
CA GLY A 56 -17.07 -16.86 0.34
C GLY A 56 -17.12 -17.36 1.78
N LYS A 57 -18.26 -17.89 2.22
CA LYS A 57 -18.39 -18.50 3.56
C LYS A 57 -17.51 -19.73 3.75
N ILE A 58 -17.42 -20.59 2.74
CA ILE A 58 -16.52 -21.75 2.79
C ILE A 58 -15.06 -21.30 2.90
N VAL A 59 -14.64 -20.35 2.07
CA VAL A 59 -13.26 -19.83 2.11
C VAL A 59 -12.99 -19.13 3.44
N SER A 60 -13.95 -18.38 3.99
CA SER A 60 -13.84 -17.75 5.32
C SER A 60 -13.62 -18.77 6.44
N LEU A 61 -14.27 -19.94 6.36
CA LEU A 61 -14.03 -21.05 7.31
C LEU A 61 -12.62 -21.63 7.18
N VAL A 62 -12.10 -21.75 5.95
CA VAL A 62 -10.71 -22.19 5.73
C VAL A 62 -9.74 -21.14 6.26
N ILE A 63 -9.98 -19.85 5.97
CA ILE A 63 -9.18 -18.72 6.46
C ILE A 63 -9.11 -18.72 7.99
N ASP A 64 -10.22 -19.02 8.68
CA ASP A 64 -10.27 -19.07 10.14
C ASP A 64 -9.35 -20.14 10.75
N LYS A 65 -9.13 -21.25 10.04
CA LYS A 65 -8.39 -22.41 10.56
C LYS A 65 -7.00 -22.59 9.97
N ASP A 66 -6.78 -22.15 8.74
CA ASP A 66 -5.58 -22.44 7.97
C ASP A 66 -5.37 -21.40 6.85
N ALA A 67 -4.76 -20.27 7.21
CA ALA A 67 -4.49 -19.18 6.27
C ALA A 67 -3.58 -19.60 5.10
N LYS A 68 -2.72 -20.62 5.29
CA LYS A 68 -1.85 -21.12 4.22
C LYS A 68 -2.66 -21.90 3.18
N THR A 69 -3.51 -22.82 3.62
CA THR A 69 -4.42 -23.53 2.72
C THR A 69 -5.36 -22.55 2.02
N ALA A 70 -5.88 -21.55 2.74
CA ALA A 70 -6.69 -20.49 2.12
C ALA A 70 -5.93 -19.72 1.04
N ALA A 71 -4.66 -19.37 1.28
CA ALA A 71 -3.83 -18.69 0.30
C ALA A 71 -3.64 -19.53 -0.98
N GLU A 72 -3.43 -20.83 -0.86
CA GLU A 72 -3.33 -21.73 -2.02
C GLU A 72 -4.66 -21.80 -2.80
N ILE A 73 -5.81 -21.84 -2.11
CA ILE A 73 -7.14 -21.73 -2.73
C ILE A 73 -7.29 -20.40 -3.47
N ILE A 74 -6.89 -19.28 -2.87
CA ILE A 74 -6.94 -17.95 -3.50
C ILE A 74 -6.08 -17.93 -4.77
N ILE A 75 -4.85 -18.44 -4.71
CA ILE A 75 -3.96 -18.46 -5.88
C ILE A 75 -4.56 -19.29 -7.01
N VAL A 76 -5.02 -20.50 -6.71
CA VAL A 76 -5.52 -21.42 -7.74
C VAL A 76 -6.89 -20.99 -8.26
N GLY A 77 -7.75 -20.48 -7.39
CA GLY A 77 -9.04 -19.91 -7.78
C GLY A 77 -8.86 -18.68 -8.69
N ALA A 78 -7.89 -17.81 -8.40
CA ALA A 78 -7.59 -16.64 -9.22
C ALA A 78 -7.10 -17.03 -10.61
N LYS A 79 -6.29 -18.11 -10.68
CA LYS A 79 -5.79 -18.67 -11.92
C LYS A 79 -6.91 -19.26 -12.78
N GLU A 80 -7.91 -19.88 -12.18
CA GLU A 80 -9.05 -20.46 -12.90
C GLU A 80 -10.06 -19.37 -13.31
N ASP A 81 -10.38 -18.43 -12.41
CA ASP A 81 -11.30 -17.32 -12.65
C ASP A 81 -11.11 -16.19 -11.63
N SER A 82 -10.30 -15.19 -11.96
CA SER A 82 -10.01 -14.06 -11.07
C SER A 82 -11.24 -13.16 -10.83
N GLY A 83 -12.22 -13.15 -11.74
CA GLY A 83 -13.45 -12.39 -11.57
C GLY A 83 -14.36 -13.02 -10.52
N ALA A 84 -14.62 -14.32 -10.68
CA ALA A 84 -15.43 -15.09 -9.73
C ALA A 84 -14.75 -15.13 -8.34
N LEU A 85 -13.44 -15.37 -8.29
CA LEU A 85 -12.72 -15.35 -7.02
C LEU A 85 -12.67 -13.94 -6.41
N GLY A 86 -12.61 -12.87 -7.22
CA GLY A 86 -12.71 -11.50 -6.70
C GLY A 86 -13.97 -11.29 -5.86
N ALA A 87 -15.10 -11.87 -6.26
CA ALA A 87 -16.35 -11.81 -5.50
C ALA A 87 -16.29 -12.60 -4.18
N VAL A 88 -15.66 -13.77 -4.19
CA VAL A 88 -15.38 -14.57 -2.97
C VAL A 88 -14.47 -13.80 -2.01
N LEU A 89 -13.42 -13.15 -2.53
CA LEU A 89 -12.46 -12.40 -1.73
C LEU A 89 -13.12 -11.16 -1.11
N ALA A 90 -13.99 -10.46 -1.84
CA ALA A 90 -14.78 -9.36 -1.31
C ALA A 90 -15.72 -9.83 -0.17
N ASP A 91 -16.39 -10.98 -0.33
CA ASP A 91 -17.24 -11.56 0.72
C ASP A 91 -16.44 -11.96 1.98
N CYS A 92 -15.24 -12.53 1.79
CA CYS A 92 -14.31 -12.80 2.89
C CYS A 92 -13.83 -11.52 3.58
N ALA A 93 -13.56 -10.47 2.81
CA ALA A 93 -13.16 -9.16 3.32
C ALA A 93 -14.25 -8.54 4.20
N ILE A 94 -15.51 -8.60 3.76
CA ILE A 94 -16.70 -8.16 4.52
C ILE A 94 -16.84 -8.97 5.82
N THR A 95 -16.54 -10.27 5.77
CA THR A 95 -16.69 -11.17 6.92
C THR A 95 -15.62 -10.96 7.99
N ASP A 96 -14.33 -10.94 7.61
CA ASP A 96 -13.20 -10.71 8.52
C ASP A 96 -11.98 -10.23 7.72
N SER A 97 -11.84 -8.90 7.59
CA SER A 97 -10.73 -8.29 6.85
C SER A 97 -9.36 -8.60 7.44
N ARG A 98 -9.27 -8.86 8.76
CA ARG A 98 -8.00 -9.17 9.44
C ARG A 98 -7.49 -10.55 9.07
N LYS A 99 -8.33 -11.59 9.16
CA LYS A 99 -7.91 -12.95 8.79
C LYS A 99 -7.75 -13.09 7.29
N THR A 100 -8.62 -12.46 6.51
CA THR A 100 -8.51 -12.42 5.06
C THR A 100 -7.20 -11.74 4.64
N GLY A 101 -6.82 -10.63 5.29
CA GLY A 101 -5.52 -9.98 5.08
C GLY A 101 -4.32 -10.90 5.29
N ALA A 102 -4.37 -11.81 6.27
CA ALA A 102 -3.30 -12.79 6.48
C ALA A 102 -3.19 -13.81 5.35
N ALA A 103 -4.32 -14.32 4.86
CA ALA A 103 -4.33 -15.21 3.68
C ALA A 103 -3.87 -14.49 2.41
N VAL A 104 -4.27 -13.24 2.22
CA VAL A 104 -3.84 -12.41 1.09
C VAL A 104 -2.34 -12.10 1.14
N ALA A 105 -1.77 -11.82 2.31
CA ALA A 105 -0.32 -11.61 2.46
C ALA A 105 0.46 -12.87 2.01
N ILE A 106 0.03 -14.05 2.45
CA ILE A 106 0.63 -15.33 2.03
C ILE A 106 0.43 -15.56 0.52
N ALA A 107 -0.76 -15.25 -0.02
CA ALA A 107 -1.03 -15.42 -1.44
C ALA A 107 -0.15 -14.50 -2.30
N ALA A 108 -0.03 -13.23 -1.90
CA ALA A 108 0.79 -12.23 -2.54
C ALA A 108 2.28 -12.61 -2.51
N ALA A 109 2.76 -13.20 -1.41
CA ALA A 109 4.15 -13.62 -1.28
C ALA A 109 4.49 -14.79 -2.21
N ASN A 110 3.53 -15.67 -2.49
CA ASN A 110 3.74 -16.88 -3.29
C ASN A 110 3.40 -16.69 -4.78
N ALA A 111 2.41 -15.86 -5.13
CA ALA A 111 1.99 -15.62 -6.51
C ALA A 111 1.39 -14.20 -6.67
N PRO A 112 2.24 -13.15 -6.71
CA PRO A 112 1.78 -11.76 -6.69
C PRO A 112 0.89 -11.40 -7.89
N GLU A 113 1.12 -11.96 -9.08
CA GLU A 113 0.29 -11.68 -10.27
C GLU A 113 -1.14 -12.21 -10.09
N LEU A 114 -1.29 -13.42 -9.54
CA LEU A 114 -2.58 -14.06 -9.33
C LEU A 114 -3.33 -13.42 -8.16
N ALA A 115 -2.63 -13.16 -7.05
CA ALA A 115 -3.20 -12.43 -5.93
C ALA A 115 -3.64 -11.02 -6.36
N GLY A 116 -2.80 -10.31 -7.12
CA GLY A 116 -3.08 -9.00 -7.67
C GLY A 116 -4.33 -8.99 -8.55
N ALA A 117 -4.48 -9.99 -9.45
CA ALA A 117 -5.68 -10.11 -10.29
C ALA A 117 -6.96 -10.32 -9.46
N ALA A 118 -6.91 -11.16 -8.41
CA ALA A 118 -8.05 -11.37 -7.52
C ALA A 118 -8.38 -10.10 -6.70
N ILE A 119 -7.36 -9.40 -6.19
CA ILE A 119 -7.51 -8.12 -5.49
C ILE A 119 -8.18 -7.09 -6.40
N SER A 120 -7.69 -6.91 -7.62
CA SER A 120 -8.28 -5.97 -8.60
C SER A 120 -9.75 -6.26 -8.88
N SER A 121 -10.13 -7.52 -9.04
CA SER A 121 -11.53 -7.90 -9.21
C SER A 121 -12.35 -7.64 -7.96
N SER A 122 -11.82 -7.91 -6.77
CA SER A 122 -12.52 -7.70 -5.49
C SER A 122 -12.75 -6.22 -5.16
N LEU A 123 -11.79 -5.33 -5.50
CA LEU A 123 -11.92 -3.89 -5.32
C LEU A 123 -13.12 -3.31 -6.07
N LYS A 124 -13.46 -3.88 -7.23
CA LYS A 124 -14.63 -3.46 -8.03
C LYS A 124 -15.96 -3.85 -7.41
N ILE A 125 -15.95 -4.70 -6.38
CA ILE A 125 -17.13 -5.23 -5.71
C ILE A 125 -17.33 -4.53 -4.37
N ASP A 126 -16.29 -4.49 -3.54
CA ASP A 126 -16.33 -3.77 -2.26
C ASP A 126 -14.97 -3.12 -1.93
N PRO A 127 -14.71 -1.90 -2.40
CA PRO A 127 -13.42 -1.25 -2.22
C PRO A 127 -13.09 -0.97 -0.76
N GLY A 128 -14.10 -0.72 0.09
CA GLY A 128 -13.88 -0.41 1.51
C GLY A 128 -13.29 -1.60 2.27
N SER A 129 -14.00 -2.73 2.29
CA SER A 129 -13.53 -3.92 3.02
C SER A 129 -12.26 -4.51 2.41
N VAL A 130 -12.11 -4.47 1.09
CA VAL A 130 -10.88 -4.95 0.42
C VAL A 130 -9.69 -4.03 0.74
N SER A 131 -9.89 -2.72 0.86
CA SER A 131 -8.83 -1.81 1.33
C SER A 131 -8.41 -2.14 2.75
N ASP A 132 -9.34 -2.46 3.65
CA ASP A 132 -9.01 -2.95 4.99
C ASP A 132 -8.18 -4.25 4.94
N VAL A 133 -8.54 -5.20 4.07
CA VAL A 133 -7.73 -6.41 3.82
C VAL A 133 -6.31 -6.05 3.38
N LEU A 134 -6.13 -5.07 2.51
CA LEU A 134 -4.82 -4.62 2.03
C LEU A 134 -3.99 -3.95 3.13
N LEU A 135 -4.61 -3.16 4.01
CA LEU A 135 -3.95 -2.62 5.20
C LEU A 135 -3.48 -3.74 6.14
N ARG A 136 -4.31 -4.77 6.33
CA ARG A 136 -3.93 -5.93 7.16
C ARG A 136 -2.83 -6.77 6.51
N SER A 137 -2.92 -6.96 5.20
CA SER A 137 -1.93 -7.70 4.39
C SER A 137 -0.57 -6.99 4.41
N SER A 138 -0.54 -5.68 4.17
CA SER A 138 0.70 -4.89 4.14
C SER A 138 1.35 -4.70 5.51
N ALA A 139 0.57 -4.76 6.60
CA ALA A 139 1.11 -4.83 7.95
C ALA A 139 1.87 -6.15 8.22
N LEU A 140 1.52 -7.24 7.51
CA LEU A 140 2.16 -8.55 7.65
C LEU A 140 3.32 -8.75 6.67
N ASP A 141 3.09 -8.47 5.39
CA ASP A 141 4.10 -8.56 4.33
C ASP A 141 3.91 -7.40 3.32
N PRO A 142 4.57 -6.25 3.58
CA PRO A 142 4.43 -5.04 2.76
C PRO A 142 4.95 -5.23 1.34
N ASP A 143 6.07 -5.94 1.18
CA ASP A 143 6.73 -6.15 -0.11
C ASP A 143 5.88 -7.07 -0.99
N ALA A 144 5.39 -8.17 -0.44
CA ALA A 144 4.48 -9.06 -1.15
C ALA A 144 3.19 -8.35 -1.55
N THR A 145 2.57 -7.63 -0.61
CA THR A 145 1.32 -6.90 -0.87
C THR A 145 1.51 -5.86 -1.96
N THR A 146 2.60 -5.09 -1.90
CA THR A 146 2.95 -4.09 -2.91
C THR A 146 3.21 -4.72 -4.28
N LYS A 147 3.95 -5.85 -4.34
CA LYS A 147 4.16 -6.59 -5.59
C LYS A 147 2.83 -7.04 -6.20
N ALA A 148 1.89 -7.55 -5.39
CA ALA A 148 0.57 -7.92 -5.88
C ALA A 148 -0.23 -6.72 -6.42
N LEU A 149 -0.18 -5.57 -5.72
CA LEU A 149 -0.82 -4.34 -6.20
C LEU A 149 -0.21 -3.84 -7.51
N VAL A 150 1.12 -3.86 -7.66
CA VAL A 150 1.82 -3.45 -8.89
C VAL A 150 1.56 -4.42 -10.04
N SER A 151 1.54 -5.73 -9.78
CA SER A 151 1.31 -6.75 -10.82
C SER A 151 -0.15 -6.89 -11.23
N GLY A 152 -1.10 -6.40 -10.42
CA GLY A 152 -2.54 -6.51 -10.68
C GLY A 152 -3.26 -5.17 -10.73
N THR A 153 -3.40 -4.51 -9.58
CA THR A 153 -4.22 -3.30 -9.42
C THR A 153 -3.73 -2.12 -10.23
N PHE A 154 -2.42 -1.91 -10.30
CA PHE A 154 -1.83 -0.85 -11.12
C PHE A 154 -2.14 -0.99 -12.61
N LEU A 155 -2.31 -2.22 -13.12
CA LEU A 155 -2.63 -2.49 -14.52
C LEU A 155 -4.12 -2.37 -14.83
N ASP A 156 -4.96 -2.16 -13.82
CA ASP A 156 -6.41 -2.06 -13.92
C ASP A 156 -6.88 -0.66 -13.50
N PRO A 157 -7.14 0.26 -14.45
CA PRO A 157 -7.45 1.65 -14.15
C PRO A 157 -8.66 1.84 -13.23
N VAL A 158 -9.65 0.95 -13.31
CA VAL A 158 -10.86 1.03 -12.47
C VAL A 158 -10.53 0.62 -11.05
N ALA A 159 -9.83 -0.50 -10.86
CA ALA A 159 -9.43 -0.94 -9.53
C ALA A 159 -8.44 0.04 -8.88
N LEU A 160 -7.53 0.62 -9.66
CA LEU A 160 -6.59 1.64 -9.19
C LEU A 160 -7.32 2.89 -8.71
N ALA A 161 -8.32 3.36 -9.44
CA ALA A 161 -9.13 4.52 -9.04
C ALA A 161 -9.90 4.25 -7.74
N LEU A 162 -10.55 3.09 -7.65
CA LEU A 162 -11.32 2.68 -6.46
C LEU A 162 -10.44 2.52 -5.22
N LEU A 163 -9.26 1.90 -5.37
CA LEU A 163 -8.28 1.83 -4.28
C LEU A 163 -7.77 3.22 -3.91
N GLY A 164 -7.52 4.08 -4.90
CA GLY A 164 -7.07 5.46 -4.73
C GLY A 164 -7.99 6.32 -3.85
N GLU A 165 -9.30 6.05 -3.86
CA GLU A 165 -10.27 6.71 -2.98
C GLU A 165 -10.12 6.29 -1.51
N GLN A 166 -9.51 5.14 -1.22
CA GLN A 166 -9.34 4.60 0.12
C GLN A 166 -7.89 4.75 0.63
N ILE A 167 -6.92 4.50 -0.25
CA ILE A 167 -5.48 4.49 0.01
C ILE A 167 -4.79 5.18 -1.17
N SER A 168 -4.11 6.29 -0.88
CA SER A 168 -3.32 6.99 -1.91
C SER A 168 -2.34 6.02 -2.58
N SER A 169 -2.31 6.03 -3.92
CA SER A 169 -1.37 5.21 -4.69
C SER A 169 0.08 5.55 -4.37
N ASP A 170 0.37 6.80 -4.01
CA ASP A 170 1.70 7.22 -3.62
C ASP A 170 2.19 6.51 -2.35
N ALA A 171 1.30 6.05 -1.46
CA ALA A 171 1.69 5.40 -0.22
C ALA A 171 2.35 4.03 -0.41
N TRP A 172 2.09 3.35 -1.53
CA TRP A 172 2.56 1.98 -1.79
C TRP A 172 3.22 1.80 -3.15
N MET A 173 2.94 2.68 -4.11
CA MET A 173 3.52 2.57 -5.45
C MET A 173 4.99 2.99 -5.40
N PRO A 174 5.93 2.12 -5.80
CA PRO A 174 7.34 2.45 -5.78
C PRO A 174 7.65 3.59 -6.74
N GLU A 175 8.44 4.55 -6.25
CA GLU A 175 8.89 5.66 -7.05
C GLU A 175 10.07 5.29 -7.97
N VAL A 176 10.04 5.80 -9.20
CA VAL A 176 11.21 5.85 -10.07
C VAL A 176 11.98 7.13 -9.80
N VAL A 177 13.04 7.05 -8.99
CA VAL A 177 13.86 8.20 -8.62
C VAL A 177 14.77 8.61 -9.80
N PRO A 178 14.91 9.92 -10.09
CA PRO A 178 15.88 10.41 -11.05
C PRO A 178 17.33 10.09 -10.60
N LYS A 179 18.25 10.00 -11.57
CA LYS A 179 19.69 9.78 -11.27
C LYS A 179 20.44 11.10 -11.35
N ALA A 180 21.35 11.33 -10.41
CA ALA A 180 22.29 12.45 -10.46
C ALA A 180 23.07 12.46 -11.79
N GLY A 181 23.25 13.64 -12.39
CA GLY A 181 23.86 13.82 -13.72
C GLY A 181 23.00 13.36 -14.92
N GLY A 182 21.76 12.91 -14.70
CA GLY A 182 20.91 12.35 -15.75
C GLY A 182 19.95 13.35 -16.40
N ASP A 183 20.40 14.06 -17.45
CA ASP A 183 19.58 14.37 -18.65
C ASP A 183 20.49 14.77 -19.84
N ILE A 184 20.85 13.80 -20.69
CA ILE A 184 21.79 13.97 -21.82
C ILE A 184 21.15 14.79 -22.98
N LEU A 185 19.86 15.14 -22.86
CA LEU A 185 19.06 15.78 -23.92
C LEU A 185 18.79 17.28 -23.67
N ALA A 186 19.79 18.00 -23.13
CA ALA A 186 19.90 19.46 -23.06
C ALA A 186 19.11 20.20 -21.96
N GLY A 187 18.68 19.52 -20.89
CA GLY A 187 18.14 20.15 -19.68
C GLY A 187 19.15 20.20 -18.52
N PRO A 188 18.89 21.00 -17.47
CA PRO A 188 19.79 21.06 -16.30
C PRO A 188 19.91 19.71 -15.60
N GLU A 189 21.10 19.39 -15.10
CA GLU A 189 21.40 18.10 -14.45
C GLU A 189 20.84 18.02 -13.02
N TRP A 190 20.62 16.78 -12.54
CA TRP A 190 20.29 16.52 -11.14
C TRP A 190 21.56 16.59 -10.27
N LYS A 191 21.57 17.52 -9.30
CA LYS A 191 22.62 17.62 -8.27
C LYS A 191 22.16 16.87 -7.01
N ALA A 192 23.03 16.01 -6.47
CA ALA A 192 22.78 15.32 -5.21
C ALA A 192 23.36 16.11 -4.04
N SER A 193 22.58 16.26 -2.98
CA SER A 193 23.01 16.76 -1.67
C SER A 193 22.78 15.66 -0.64
N LEU A 194 23.77 15.44 0.22
CA LEU A 194 23.71 14.46 1.29
C LEU A 194 23.64 15.19 2.63
N PRO A 195 22.96 14.62 3.64
CA PRO A 195 23.01 15.15 4.99
C PRO A 195 24.45 15.17 5.51
N SER A 196 24.78 16.18 6.31
CA SER A 196 26.08 16.26 6.99
C SER A 196 26.14 15.44 8.28
N ASP A 197 24.98 14.97 8.77
CA ASP A 197 24.82 14.22 10.02
C ASP A 197 23.79 13.10 9.81
N ASP A 198 24.15 11.85 10.11
CA ASP A 198 23.27 10.68 10.00
C ASP A 198 22.11 10.71 11.03
N SER A 199 22.12 11.65 11.98
CA SER A 199 21.05 11.82 12.96
C SER A 199 19.79 12.49 12.40
N VAL A 200 19.85 13.08 11.21
CA VAL A 200 18.68 13.70 10.57
C VAL A 200 17.90 12.66 9.75
N PRO A 201 16.56 12.71 9.74
CA PRO A 201 15.70 11.74 9.04
C PRO A 201 15.66 11.96 7.51
N ILE A 202 16.81 12.20 6.88
CA ILE A 202 16.97 12.43 5.44
C ILE A 202 18.12 11.58 4.93
N SER A 203 17.86 10.75 3.92
CA SER A 203 18.87 9.90 3.28
C SER A 203 19.47 10.52 2.02
N GLY A 204 18.86 11.59 1.49
CA GLY A 204 19.43 12.37 0.40
C GLY A 204 18.45 13.38 -0.21
N ILE A 205 18.98 14.32 -0.98
CA ILE A 205 18.19 15.30 -1.73
C ILE A 205 18.72 15.34 -3.16
N LEU A 206 17.80 15.27 -4.12
CA LEU A 206 18.08 15.48 -5.53
C LEU A 206 17.42 16.77 -5.98
N THR A 207 18.21 17.70 -6.51
CA THR A 207 17.72 19.02 -6.93
C THR A 207 18.09 19.28 -8.38
N ARG A 208 17.11 19.78 -9.14
CA ARG A 208 17.30 20.33 -10.47
C ARG A 208 17.09 21.84 -10.39
N PHE A 209 18.09 22.59 -10.84
CA PHE A 209 18.09 24.05 -10.82
C PHE A 209 17.82 24.63 -12.21
N ASN A 210 17.27 25.85 -12.29
CA ASN A 210 17.16 26.60 -13.55
C ASN A 210 18.56 26.87 -14.14
N GLN A 211 19.48 27.31 -13.29
CA GLN A 211 20.93 27.31 -13.49
C GLN A 211 21.56 26.78 -12.22
N ALA A 212 22.51 25.84 -12.31
CA ALA A 212 23.11 25.24 -11.12
C ALA A 212 24.28 26.11 -10.62
N PRO A 213 24.20 26.70 -9.41
CA PRO A 213 25.35 27.32 -8.79
C PRO A 213 26.37 26.24 -8.42
N GLU A 214 27.65 26.53 -8.64
CA GLU A 214 28.76 25.59 -8.40
C GLU A 214 28.75 25.10 -6.94
N ASP A 215 28.57 26.05 -6.02
CA ASP A 215 28.58 25.81 -4.57
C ASP A 215 27.19 25.57 -3.96
N ALA A 216 26.12 25.52 -4.75
CA ALA A 216 24.76 25.30 -4.22
C ALA A 216 24.69 24.04 -3.34
N GLY A 217 24.30 24.22 -2.08
CA GLY A 217 24.20 23.17 -1.09
C GLY A 217 22.92 23.30 -0.28
N ILE A 218 22.56 22.27 0.47
CA ILE A 218 21.37 22.31 1.34
C ILE A 218 21.84 21.99 2.74
N GLU A 219 21.70 22.97 3.62
CA GLU A 219 21.94 22.76 5.04
C GLU A 219 20.73 22.06 5.66
N ILE A 220 21.00 20.93 6.32
CA ILE A 220 20.00 20.09 6.96
C ILE A 220 20.21 20.13 8.45
N SER A 221 19.18 20.49 9.20
CA SER A 221 19.24 20.54 10.66
C SER A 221 17.95 20.05 11.30
N ARG A 222 18.06 19.51 12.51
CA ARG A 222 16.89 19.27 13.37
C ARG A 222 16.31 20.60 13.81
N LEU A 223 14.99 20.64 13.92
CA LEU A 223 14.25 21.84 14.27
C LEU A 223 13.47 21.63 15.57
N GLU A 224 13.49 22.63 16.44
CA GLU A 224 12.45 22.82 17.45
C GLU A 224 11.46 23.87 16.90
N PRO A 225 10.27 23.47 16.43
CA PRO A 225 9.40 24.40 15.72
C PRO A 225 8.67 25.33 16.70
N ASP A 226 8.50 26.60 16.28
CA ASP A 226 7.70 27.58 17.02
C ASP A 226 6.23 27.14 17.12
N VAL A 227 5.70 26.54 16.05
CA VAL A 227 4.35 25.98 15.99
C VAL A 227 4.45 24.47 15.80
N ARG A 228 4.05 23.71 16.82
CA ARG A 228 3.99 22.25 16.72
C ARG A 228 2.86 21.80 15.81
N ASP A 229 3.13 20.73 15.08
CA ASP A 229 2.11 20.01 14.31
C ASP A 229 1.11 19.33 15.24
N SER A 230 -0.09 19.89 15.32
CA SER A 230 -1.16 19.45 16.21
C SER A 230 -2.32 18.78 15.47
N ARG A 231 -2.11 18.32 14.24
CA ARG A 231 -3.17 17.70 13.42
C ARG A 231 -3.64 16.39 14.06
N GLU A 232 -4.96 16.21 14.13
CA GLU A 232 -5.58 15.16 14.92
C GLU A 232 -5.28 13.73 14.42
N GLY A 233 -5.11 12.81 15.38
CA GLY A 233 -4.93 11.38 15.12
C GLY A 233 -3.56 11.01 14.54
N ARG A 234 -2.56 11.88 14.74
CA ARG A 234 -1.18 11.69 14.26
C ARG A 234 -0.20 11.73 15.43
N THR A 235 0.87 10.96 15.31
CA THR A 235 2.04 11.01 16.19
C THR A 235 3.19 11.62 15.40
N VAL A 236 3.77 12.69 15.92
CA VAL A 236 4.93 13.34 15.29
C VAL A 236 6.19 12.54 15.61
N HIS A 237 6.99 12.28 14.59
CA HIS A 237 8.31 11.68 14.71
C HIS A 237 9.37 12.73 15.01
N SER A 238 9.49 13.73 14.12
CA SER A 238 10.54 14.73 14.18
C SER A 238 10.21 15.95 13.31
N TYR A 239 10.96 17.02 13.54
CA TYR A 239 10.96 18.22 12.71
C TYR A 239 12.35 18.46 12.15
N VAL A 240 12.40 18.88 10.88
CA VAL A 240 13.65 19.23 10.20
C VAL A 240 13.51 20.54 9.45
N LYS A 241 14.62 21.24 9.32
CA LYS A 241 14.73 22.45 8.52
C LYS A 241 15.73 22.22 7.39
N LEU A 242 15.28 22.52 6.18
CA LEU A 242 16.08 22.49 4.96
C LEU A 242 16.30 23.93 4.53
N ASN A 243 17.55 24.39 4.61
CA ASN A 243 17.93 25.73 4.21
C ASN A 243 18.76 25.68 2.93
N PRO A 244 18.37 26.43 1.89
CA PRO A 244 19.26 26.71 0.77
C PRO A 244 20.57 27.34 1.25
N ALA A 245 21.70 26.84 0.75
CA ALA A 245 23.00 27.47 0.86
C ALA A 245 23.46 27.87 -0.54
N ASP A 246 23.73 29.17 -0.72
CA ASP A 246 24.20 29.76 -1.98
C ASP A 246 23.21 29.68 -3.15
N PHE A 247 21.90 29.61 -2.87
CA PHE A 247 20.81 29.77 -3.85
C PHE A 247 19.49 30.18 -3.17
N ASP A 248 18.54 30.68 -3.97
CA ASP A 248 17.18 30.98 -3.51
C ASP A 248 16.19 29.88 -3.95
N ASN A 249 15.10 29.69 -3.22
CA ASN A 249 14.09 28.69 -3.58
C ASN A 249 13.54 28.86 -5.02
N ASP A 250 13.53 30.09 -5.55
CA ASP A 250 13.10 30.39 -6.92
C ASP A 250 14.06 29.84 -7.99
N ASP A 251 15.29 29.47 -7.62
CA ASP A 251 16.27 28.81 -8.50
C ASP A 251 15.97 27.31 -8.69
N VAL A 252 15.13 26.73 -7.83
CA VAL A 252 14.78 25.31 -7.85
C VAL A 252 13.67 25.05 -8.86
N MET A 253 13.95 24.24 -9.89
CA MET A 253 12.92 23.77 -10.81
C MET A 253 12.10 22.65 -10.19
N VAL A 254 12.79 21.67 -9.61
CA VAL A 254 12.20 20.53 -8.93
C VAL A 254 13.23 19.95 -7.98
N ALA A 255 12.80 19.58 -6.79
CA ALA A 255 13.61 18.81 -5.86
C ALA A 255 12.84 17.59 -5.34
N ARG A 256 13.58 16.56 -4.99
CA ARG A 256 13.08 15.35 -4.33
C ARG A 256 13.88 15.13 -3.07
N VAL A 257 13.19 15.10 -1.93
CA VAL A 257 13.79 14.83 -0.62
C VAL A 257 13.47 13.39 -0.26
N ALA A 258 14.52 12.57 -0.09
CA ALA A 258 14.40 11.23 0.44
C ALA A 258 14.47 11.29 1.97
N PHE A 259 13.33 11.11 2.62
CA PHE A 259 13.23 11.01 4.07
C PHE A 259 13.41 9.57 4.51
N SER A 260 14.03 9.40 5.67
CA SER A 260 14.24 8.10 6.31
C SER A 260 13.46 8.03 7.63
N VAL A 261 12.69 6.96 7.81
CA VAL A 261 11.84 6.75 8.98
C VAL A 261 12.13 5.39 9.60
N GLU A 262 12.43 5.38 10.89
CA GLU A 262 12.76 4.20 11.68
C GLU A 262 11.57 3.25 11.77
N LYS A 263 11.78 1.98 11.42
CA LYS A 263 10.76 0.92 11.58
C LYS A 263 10.35 0.74 13.04
N SER A 264 11.32 0.84 13.95
CA SER A 264 11.09 0.73 15.40
C SER A 264 10.16 1.81 15.95
N TRP A 265 10.18 3.02 15.37
CA TRP A 265 9.24 4.07 15.74
C TRP A 265 7.81 3.75 15.31
N LEU A 266 7.64 3.25 14.08
CA LEU A 266 6.34 2.82 13.56
C LEU A 266 5.76 1.69 14.42
N GLU A 267 6.56 0.65 14.68
CA GLU A 267 6.17 -0.51 15.47
C GLU A 267 5.86 -0.13 16.92
N GLY A 268 6.76 0.62 17.57
CA GLY A 268 6.61 1.04 18.96
C GLY A 268 5.41 1.96 19.19
N SER A 269 4.99 2.70 18.17
CA SER A 269 3.85 3.61 18.21
C SER A 269 2.57 3.03 17.58
N GLY A 270 2.62 1.78 17.08
CA GLY A 270 1.49 1.12 16.42
C GLY A 270 1.01 1.82 15.16
N LEU A 271 1.90 2.46 14.41
CA LEU A 271 1.60 3.26 13.22
C LEU A 271 1.67 2.40 11.96
N HIS A 272 0.79 2.69 11.00
CA HIS A 272 0.82 2.01 9.71
C HIS A 272 1.81 2.70 8.77
N ARG A 273 2.67 1.96 8.07
CA ARG A 273 3.69 2.54 7.18
C ARG A 273 3.11 3.42 6.05
N TRP A 274 1.93 3.07 5.53
CA TRP A 274 1.23 3.86 4.52
C TRP A 274 0.51 5.11 5.06
N SER A 275 0.57 5.34 6.38
CA SER A 275 0.00 6.54 7.02
C SER A 275 1.02 7.66 7.23
N VAL A 276 2.30 7.37 6.96
CA VAL A 276 3.39 8.35 7.13
C VAL A 276 3.12 9.52 6.19
N GLU A 277 3.17 10.72 6.75
CA GLU A 277 2.90 11.96 6.05
C GLU A 277 3.98 12.97 6.39
N PHE A 278 4.36 13.70 5.37
CA PHE A 278 5.34 14.76 5.43
C PHE A 278 4.59 16.06 5.26
N SER A 279 4.90 17.05 6.07
CA SER A 279 4.13 18.30 6.06
C SER A 279 5.05 19.49 6.07
N ARG A 280 4.79 20.41 5.15
CA ARG A 280 5.54 21.64 4.99
C ARG A 280 4.89 22.72 5.83
N PHE A 281 5.66 23.46 6.63
CA PHE A 281 5.11 24.61 7.33
C PHE A 281 4.82 25.74 6.34
N ASN A 282 3.60 26.29 6.39
CA ASN A 282 3.21 27.49 5.65
C ASN A 282 3.14 28.67 6.62
N GLU A 283 4.15 29.54 6.55
CA GLU A 283 4.28 30.72 7.42
C GLU A 283 3.12 31.72 7.24
N SER A 284 2.60 31.87 6.01
CA SER A 284 1.53 32.83 5.70
C SER A 284 0.23 32.55 6.45
N ILE A 285 -0.06 31.27 6.71
CA ILE A 285 -1.26 30.83 7.44
C ILE A 285 -0.94 30.17 8.79
N GLY A 286 0.35 30.11 9.17
CA GLY A 286 0.82 29.53 10.41
C GLY A 286 0.43 28.06 10.63
N SER A 287 0.39 27.24 9.57
CA SER A 287 -0.05 25.84 9.66
C SER A 287 0.76 24.86 8.83
N TRP A 288 0.77 23.60 9.27
CA TRP A 288 1.41 22.48 8.59
C TRP A 288 0.53 21.93 7.47
N GLN A 289 1.04 21.95 6.25
CA GLN A 289 0.35 21.50 5.05
C GLN A 289 0.88 20.13 4.62
N PRO A 290 0.02 19.09 4.50
CA PRO A 290 0.47 17.77 4.08
C PRO A 290 0.96 17.78 2.64
N VAL A 291 2.02 17.02 2.39
CA VAL A 291 2.57 16.77 1.06
C VAL A 291 2.57 15.26 0.84
N THR A 292 2.03 14.85 -0.29
CA THR A 292 2.01 13.44 -0.66
C THR A 292 3.42 12.95 -0.92
N ALA A 293 3.85 11.98 -0.11
CA ALA A 293 5.12 11.29 -0.28
C ALA A 293 4.90 9.97 -0.99
N LYS A 294 5.88 9.59 -1.81
CA LYS A 294 5.88 8.28 -2.44
C LYS A 294 6.75 7.31 -1.67
N TYR A 295 6.32 6.06 -1.59
CA TYR A 295 7.18 4.98 -1.14
C TYR A 295 8.41 4.85 -2.07
N LEU A 296 9.60 4.79 -1.47
CA LEU A 296 10.83 4.59 -2.22
C LEU A 296 11.34 3.15 -2.11
N ASN A 297 11.81 2.77 -0.93
CA ASN A 297 12.31 1.44 -0.61
C ASN A 297 12.44 1.28 0.91
N GLU A 298 12.89 0.12 1.34
CA GLU A 298 13.17 -0.19 2.74
C GLU A 298 14.53 -0.87 2.87
N ASP A 299 15.20 -0.60 3.98
CA ASP A 299 16.34 -1.39 4.45
C ASP A 299 15.96 -2.18 5.72
N GLU A 300 16.94 -2.76 6.40
CA GLU A 300 16.72 -3.55 7.61
C GLU A 300 16.09 -2.74 8.76
N THR A 301 16.28 -1.43 8.78
CA THR A 301 16.00 -0.55 9.93
C THR A 301 15.08 0.62 9.60
N HIS A 302 15.05 1.07 8.34
CA HIS A 302 14.32 2.26 7.91
C HIS A 302 13.43 1.99 6.70
N ILE A 303 12.39 2.81 6.60
CA ILE A 303 11.58 3.00 5.40
C ILE A 303 11.93 4.35 4.82
N HIS A 304 12.19 4.38 3.51
CA HIS A 304 12.51 5.60 2.79
C HIS A 304 11.31 6.06 1.98
N TYR A 305 11.06 7.37 2.04
CA TYR A 305 9.97 8.03 1.32
C TYR A 305 10.54 9.19 0.53
N SER A 306 10.02 9.41 -0.67
CA SER A 306 10.45 10.50 -1.54
C SER A 306 9.34 11.54 -1.65
N VAL A 307 9.68 12.78 -1.31
CA VAL A 307 8.76 13.91 -1.31
C VAL A 307 9.15 14.88 -2.41
N PRO A 308 8.28 15.17 -3.39
CA PRO A 308 8.49 16.26 -4.32
C PRO A 308 8.37 17.60 -3.58
N VAL A 309 9.36 18.46 -3.73
CA VAL A 309 9.34 19.81 -3.14
C VAL A 309 9.63 20.86 -4.20
N SER A 310 8.87 21.95 -4.16
CA SER A 310 9.08 23.16 -4.98
C SER A 310 10.03 24.17 -4.33
N GLY A 311 10.48 23.88 -3.11
CA GLY A 311 11.39 24.71 -2.33
C GLY A 311 11.61 24.12 -0.95
N PHE A 312 12.68 24.55 -0.30
CA PHE A 312 13.12 24.09 1.00
C PHE A 312 12.55 24.97 2.12
N SER A 313 12.22 24.35 3.25
CA SER A 313 11.59 25.01 4.40
C SER A 313 11.62 24.09 5.62
N GLU A 314 10.74 24.33 6.58
CA GLU A 314 10.50 23.48 7.74
C GLU A 314 9.52 22.34 7.41
N TRP A 315 9.83 21.16 7.94
CA TRP A 315 9.10 19.92 7.68
C TRP A 315 8.80 19.17 8.97
N SER A 316 7.59 18.62 9.04
CA SER A 316 7.10 17.70 10.07
C SER A 316 6.95 16.32 9.47
N ILE A 317 7.46 15.30 10.17
CA ILE A 317 7.28 13.89 9.82
C ILE A 317 6.34 13.29 10.87
N SER A 318 5.25 12.67 10.43
CA SER A 318 4.25 12.12 11.34
C SER A 318 3.55 10.88 10.78
N GLY A 319 2.97 10.06 11.64
CA GLY A 319 2.26 8.84 11.25
C GLY A 319 0.99 8.63 12.07
N SER A 320 0.16 7.68 11.65
CA SER A 320 -1.11 7.33 12.30
C SER A 320 -1.31 5.81 12.37
N PRO A 321 -2.03 5.28 13.38
CA PRO A 321 -2.43 3.88 13.39
C PRO A 321 -3.34 3.49 12.22
N SER A 322 -4.03 4.47 11.63
CA SER A 322 -4.95 4.28 10.50
C SER A 322 -4.46 5.04 9.27
N VAL A 323 -4.57 4.43 8.10
CA VAL A 323 -4.38 5.12 6.82
C VAL A 323 -5.65 5.92 6.54
N LYS A 324 -5.53 7.24 6.43
CA LYS A 324 -6.64 8.12 6.08
C LYS A 324 -6.79 8.14 4.55
N PRO A 325 -8.03 8.16 4.02
CA PRO A 325 -8.27 8.46 2.61
C PRO A 325 -7.61 9.77 2.21
N PRO A 326 -7.10 9.88 0.96
CA PRO A 326 -6.56 11.13 0.47
C PRO A 326 -7.64 12.22 0.47
N VAL A 327 -7.27 13.44 0.85
CA VAL A 327 -8.17 14.60 0.82
C VAL A 327 -8.43 14.98 -0.64
N PRO A 328 -9.69 15.09 -1.09
CA PRO A 328 -10.00 15.51 -2.46
C PRO A 328 -9.42 16.89 -2.77
N VAL A 329 -8.86 17.06 -3.98
CA VAL A 329 -8.26 18.33 -4.44
C VAL A 329 -9.28 19.48 -4.44
N SER A 330 -10.58 19.20 -4.53
CA SER A 330 -11.65 20.20 -4.43
C SER A 330 -11.79 20.83 -3.05
N ASP A 331 -11.32 20.15 -2.00
CA ASP A 331 -11.41 20.61 -0.61
C ASP A 331 -10.09 21.26 -0.13
N VAL A 332 -9.05 21.23 -0.98
CA VAL A 332 -7.82 21.99 -0.77
C VAL A 332 -8.09 23.43 -1.23
N VAL A 333 -8.41 24.29 -0.26
CA VAL A 333 -8.41 25.73 -0.50
C VAL A 333 -6.97 26.15 -0.77
N PHE A 334 -6.60 26.27 -2.04
CA PHE A 334 -5.40 27.00 -2.44
C PHE A 334 -5.63 28.46 -2.07
N ALA A 335 -5.11 28.87 -0.91
CA ALA A 335 -4.99 30.26 -0.50
C ALA A 335 -3.64 30.81 -0.98
#